data_AF-A0A8M8VA67-F1
#
_entry.id   AF-A0A8M8VA67-F1
#
_cell.length_a   1.000
_cell.length_b   1.000
_cell.length_c   1.000
_cell.angle_alpha   90.00
_cell.angle_beta   90.00
_cell.angle_gamma   90.00
#
_symmetry.space_group_name_H-M   'P 1'
#
loop_
_entity.id
_entity.type
_entity.pdbx_description
1 polymer ?
#
loop_
_entity_poly.entity_id
_entity_poly.type
_entity_poly.pdbx_seq_one_letter_code
_entity_poly.pdbx_strand_id
1 'polypeptide(L)'
;MIPTPLRSKILSQTRSASLPSRSHPLVPQFTDHLHRLRAGDATPSSMSSISKKLHNLDDLFNCVDDLLHLPHTQQVFTRECHEKWVEQTLDGYLGLVDACATAKDFIFHAKEYLLDLLSALRRRRDSDDHLCGFLNSRKMAKKMIQKSLRNISSFKNRPSVLALDKDQGTIAIISMLKEAESITLDLIEALLFSIMGTRGHSRPSGWSLVSRLINPRKNSGQDHKDTLEFEELDASLCKLVSFRTSKCDIGMQIDELQQQLRDMDSSIQIVEEKLEGLFKRLIKTRVSLLNMHSQ
;
A
#
# COMPACT_ATOMS: atom_id res chain seq x y z
N MET A 1 -73.46 48.09 -2.34
CA MET A 1 -73.00 46.88 -3.08
C MET A 1 -71.54 47.06 -3.45
N ILE A 2 -70.66 46.24 -2.86
CA ILE A 2 -69.30 45.87 -3.35
C ILE A 2 -69.53 44.75 -4.43
N PRO A 3 -68.67 44.42 -5.44
CA PRO A 3 -67.20 44.53 -5.60
C PRO A 3 -66.73 45.16 -6.96
N THR A 4 -65.47 45.43 -7.29
CA THR A 4 -64.25 44.57 -7.31
C THR A 4 -63.02 45.43 -7.70
N PRO A 5 -61.82 45.22 -7.13
CA PRO A 5 -60.59 45.78 -7.69
C PRO A 5 -59.92 44.81 -8.68
N LEU A 6 -59.52 45.32 -9.85
CA LEU A 6 -58.73 44.61 -10.85
C LEU A 6 -57.32 44.33 -10.32
N ARG A 7 -57.08 43.04 -10.08
CA ARG A 7 -55.80 42.43 -9.73
C ARG A 7 -54.82 42.57 -10.90
N SER A 8 -53.85 43.48 -10.81
CA SER A 8 -52.67 43.51 -11.68
C SER A 8 -51.58 42.62 -11.10
N LYS A 9 -51.04 41.76 -11.96
CA LYS A 9 -50.20 40.60 -11.67
C LYS A 9 -48.87 41.00 -11.02
N ILE A 10 -48.58 40.40 -9.87
CA ILE A 10 -47.21 40.26 -9.36
C ILE A 10 -46.44 39.46 -10.42
N LEU A 11 -45.44 40.08 -11.04
CA LEU A 11 -44.41 39.39 -11.83
C LEU A 11 -43.72 38.41 -10.89
N SER A 12 -44.12 37.14 -10.99
CA SER A 12 -43.42 36.05 -10.33
C SER A 12 -41.99 36.01 -10.87
N GLN A 13 -41.05 36.37 -10.03
CA GLN A 13 -39.64 36.16 -10.28
C GLN A 13 -39.41 34.66 -10.42
N THR A 14 -39.22 34.21 -11.66
CA THR A 14 -38.80 32.86 -12.00
C THR A 14 -37.49 32.61 -11.25
N ARG A 15 -37.58 31.90 -10.12
CA ARG A 15 -36.40 31.39 -9.41
C ARG A 15 -35.70 30.45 -10.38
N SER A 16 -34.51 30.86 -10.81
CA SER A 16 -33.59 30.00 -11.56
C SER A 16 -33.39 28.72 -10.77
N ALA A 17 -33.87 27.59 -11.31
CA ALA A 17 -33.49 26.29 -10.81
C ALA A 17 -32.02 26.08 -11.18
N SER A 18 -31.12 26.43 -10.27
CA SER A 18 -29.71 26.06 -10.38
C SER A 18 -29.65 24.54 -10.49
N LEU A 19 -29.21 24.03 -11.64
CA LEU A 19 -28.82 22.63 -11.79
C LEU A 19 -27.87 22.29 -10.65
N PRO A 20 -27.95 21.07 -10.07
CA PRO A 20 -26.99 20.66 -9.05
C PRO A 20 -25.58 20.90 -9.59
N SER A 21 -24.76 21.60 -8.81
CA SER A 21 -23.40 21.98 -9.15
C SER A 21 -22.66 20.74 -9.65
N ARG A 22 -22.23 20.75 -10.91
CA ARG A 22 -21.50 19.62 -11.50
C ARG A 22 -20.22 19.43 -10.68
N SER A 23 -20.01 18.23 -10.14
CA SER A 23 -18.78 17.92 -9.40
C SER A 23 -17.55 18.13 -10.28
N HIS A 24 -16.44 18.56 -9.67
CA HIS A 24 -15.20 18.80 -10.40
C HIS A 24 -14.76 17.51 -11.13
N PRO A 25 -14.30 17.57 -12.39
CA PRO A 25 -13.97 16.39 -13.19
C PRO A 25 -12.91 15.47 -12.57
N LEU A 26 -12.09 15.97 -11.64
CA LEU A 26 -11.13 15.15 -10.87
C LEU A 26 -11.79 14.14 -9.92
N VAL A 27 -12.99 14.42 -9.40
CA VAL A 27 -13.68 13.52 -8.45
C VAL A 27 -14.00 12.16 -9.09
N PRO A 28 -14.65 12.08 -10.27
CA PRO A 28 -14.89 10.80 -10.92
C PRO A 28 -13.59 10.12 -11.37
N GLN A 29 -12.58 10.86 -11.82
CA GLN A 29 -11.27 10.29 -12.19
C GLN A 29 -10.57 9.62 -11.00
N PHE A 30 -10.51 10.31 -9.86
CA PHE A 30 -9.96 9.77 -8.62
C PHE A 30 -10.72 8.52 -8.16
N THR A 31 -12.05 8.56 -8.27
CA THR A 31 -12.92 7.43 -7.89
C THR A 31 -12.67 6.20 -8.76
N ASP A 32 -12.45 6.39 -10.06
CA ASP A 32 -12.08 5.31 -10.98
C ASP A 32 -10.72 4.67 -10.61
N HIS A 33 -9.70 5.49 -10.34
CA HIS A 33 -8.40 4.99 -9.89
C HIS A 33 -8.49 4.23 -8.55
N LEU A 34 -9.29 4.73 -7.60
CA LEU A 34 -9.57 4.01 -6.35
C LEU A 34 -10.27 2.68 -6.59
N HIS A 35 -11.28 2.64 -7.44
CA HIS A 35 -11.98 1.40 -7.78
C HIS A 35 -11.03 0.39 -8.41
N ARG A 36 -10.13 0.82 -9.29
CA ARG A 36 -9.12 -0.05 -9.90
C ARG A 36 -8.09 -0.59 -8.90
N LEU A 37 -7.71 0.21 -7.88
CA LEU A 37 -6.83 -0.24 -6.80
C LEU A 37 -7.51 -1.24 -5.85
N ARG A 38 -8.81 -1.06 -5.64
CA ARG A 38 -9.66 -1.95 -4.83
C ARG A 38 -10.10 -3.20 -5.60
N ALA A 39 -10.21 -3.12 -6.93
CA ALA A 39 -10.54 -4.23 -7.80
C ALA A 39 -9.37 -5.23 -7.86
N GLY A 40 -9.67 -6.51 -7.61
CA GLY A 40 -8.70 -7.59 -7.50
C GLY A 40 -8.73 -8.25 -6.13
N ASP A 41 -7.90 -9.27 -5.91
CA ASP A 41 -7.86 -10.04 -4.65
C ASP A 41 -7.77 -9.12 -3.43
N ALA A 42 -8.56 -9.45 -2.41
CA ALA A 42 -8.79 -8.65 -1.19
C ALA A 42 -7.51 -8.32 -0.40
N THR A 43 -6.38 -8.96 -0.71
CA THR A 43 -5.07 -8.62 -0.17
C THR A 43 -4.00 -9.03 -1.20
N PRO A 44 -3.19 -8.08 -1.73
CA PRO A 44 -2.10 -8.46 -2.61
C PRO A 44 -1.10 -9.26 -1.78
N SER A 45 -0.96 -10.54 -2.11
CA SER A 45 -0.11 -11.48 -1.36
C SER A 45 1.21 -11.75 -2.05
N SER A 46 1.33 -11.35 -3.33
CA SER A 46 2.52 -11.56 -4.16
C SER A 46 3.23 -10.26 -4.54
N MET A 47 4.55 -10.34 -4.70
CA MET A 47 5.38 -9.20 -5.14
C MET A 47 4.92 -8.63 -6.49
N SER A 48 4.51 -9.49 -7.43
CA SER A 48 3.97 -9.08 -8.72
C SER A 48 2.65 -8.30 -8.59
N SER A 49 1.74 -8.77 -7.73
CA SER A 49 0.47 -8.06 -7.46
C SER A 49 0.71 -6.72 -6.77
N ILE A 50 1.65 -6.68 -5.82
CA ILE A 50 2.06 -5.44 -5.14
C ILE A 50 2.66 -4.45 -6.16
N SER A 51 3.56 -4.90 -7.03
CA SER A 51 4.16 -4.07 -8.08
C SER A 51 3.11 -3.45 -9.03
N LYS A 52 2.11 -4.24 -9.44
CA LYS A 52 0.97 -3.73 -10.24
C LYS A 52 0.15 -2.69 -9.46
N LYS A 53 -0.14 -2.95 -8.18
CA LYS A 53 -0.88 -1.98 -7.34
C LYS A 53 -0.08 -0.71 -7.06
N LEU A 54 1.24 -0.80 -6.85
CA LEU A 54 2.13 0.37 -6.73
C LEU A 54 2.13 1.21 -8.01
N HIS A 55 2.08 0.57 -9.18
CA HIS A 55 1.94 1.29 -10.44
C HIS A 55 0.60 2.03 -10.53
N ASN A 56 -0.51 1.34 -10.24
CA ASN A 56 -1.84 1.96 -10.24
C ASN A 56 -1.98 3.09 -9.20
N LEU A 57 -1.18 3.03 -8.13
CA LEU A 57 -1.14 4.06 -7.09
C LEU A 57 -0.52 5.36 -7.61
N ASP A 58 0.44 5.30 -8.53
CA ASP A 58 1.03 6.50 -9.15
C ASP A 58 -0.05 7.32 -9.90
N ASP A 59 -0.96 6.66 -10.61
CA ASP A 59 -2.09 7.35 -11.27
C ASP A 59 -3.03 8.05 -10.26
N LEU A 60 -3.26 7.43 -9.11
CA LEU A 60 -4.03 8.05 -8.04
C LEU A 60 -3.32 9.30 -7.50
N PHE A 61 -2.00 9.22 -7.29
CA PHE A 61 -1.21 10.35 -6.81
C PHE A 61 -1.04 11.45 -7.86
N ASN A 62 -1.14 11.15 -9.16
CA ASN A 62 -1.25 12.19 -10.18
C ASN A 62 -2.55 13.00 -9.99
N CYS A 63 -3.67 12.33 -9.67
CA CYS A 63 -4.92 13.03 -9.33
C CYS A 63 -4.83 13.82 -8.02
N VAL A 64 -4.11 13.31 -7.02
CA VAL A 64 -3.84 14.05 -5.77
C VAL A 64 -2.98 15.28 -6.07
N ASP A 65 -1.92 15.14 -6.86
CA ASP A 65 -1.10 16.28 -7.26
C ASP A 65 -1.97 17.33 -7.98
N ASP A 66 -2.79 16.95 -8.96
CA ASP A 66 -3.71 17.86 -9.64
C ASP A 66 -4.69 18.54 -8.68
N LEU A 67 -5.26 17.78 -7.73
CA LEU A 67 -6.13 18.31 -6.67
C LEU A 67 -5.43 19.40 -5.86
N LEU A 68 -4.17 19.18 -5.46
CA LEU A 68 -3.42 20.13 -4.64
C LEU A 68 -2.98 21.40 -5.42
N HIS A 69 -2.91 21.33 -6.75
CA HIS A 69 -2.61 22.49 -7.60
C HIS A 69 -3.84 23.36 -7.88
N LEU A 70 -5.07 22.88 -7.56
CA LEU A 70 -6.27 23.68 -7.76
C LEU A 70 -6.27 24.91 -6.83
N PRO A 71 -6.56 26.12 -7.35
CA PRO A 71 -6.65 27.34 -6.53
C PRO A 71 -7.69 27.22 -5.41
N HIS A 72 -8.79 26.51 -5.68
CA HIS A 72 -9.83 26.27 -4.67
C HIS A 72 -9.32 25.42 -3.51
N THR A 73 -8.55 24.36 -3.79
CA THR A 73 -7.93 23.53 -2.75
C THR A 73 -6.97 24.34 -1.90
N GLN A 74 -6.11 25.14 -2.53
CA GLN A 74 -5.18 26.02 -1.82
C GLN A 74 -5.92 27.00 -0.90
N GLN A 75 -6.98 27.65 -1.40
CA GLN A 75 -7.82 28.55 -0.60
C GLN A 75 -8.47 27.85 0.59
N VAL A 76 -8.92 26.59 0.44
CA VAL A 76 -9.48 25.80 1.56
C VAL A 76 -8.42 25.59 2.64
N PHE A 77 -7.21 25.18 2.27
CA PHE A 77 -6.11 24.97 3.22
C PHE A 77 -5.66 26.27 3.93
N THR A 78 -5.59 27.39 3.22
CA THR A 78 -5.27 28.70 3.83
C THR A 78 -6.37 29.19 4.75
N ARG A 79 -7.64 29.10 4.32
CA ARG A 79 -8.80 29.53 5.14
C ARG A 79 -8.93 28.69 6.41
N GLU A 80 -8.61 27.41 6.32
CA GLU A 80 -8.82 26.42 7.37
C GLU A 80 -7.50 25.97 8.02
N CYS A 81 -6.43 26.76 7.91
CA CYS A 81 -5.09 26.37 8.36
C CYS A 81 -5.02 25.96 9.84
N HIS A 82 -5.86 26.54 10.70
CA HIS A 82 -5.96 26.22 12.13
C HIS A 82 -6.96 25.11 12.46
N GLU A 83 -7.60 24.52 11.46
CA GLU A 83 -8.54 23.43 11.66
C GLU A 83 -7.81 22.12 11.91
N LYS A 84 -8.32 21.35 12.86
CA LYS A 84 -7.73 20.09 13.28
C LYS A 84 -7.61 19.06 12.16
N TRP A 85 -8.48 19.10 11.14
CA TRP A 85 -8.41 18.19 10.01
C TRP A 85 -7.18 18.43 9.12
N VAL A 86 -6.68 19.68 9.05
CA VAL A 86 -5.47 20.03 8.29
C VAL A 86 -4.25 19.40 8.96
N GLU A 87 -4.11 19.60 10.28
CA GLU A 87 -3.06 18.96 11.09
C GLU A 87 -3.11 17.43 10.95
N GLN A 88 -4.29 16.83 11.05
CA GLN A 88 -4.48 15.38 10.87
C GLN A 88 -4.17 14.89 9.45
N THR A 89 -4.28 15.74 8.45
CA THR A 89 -3.90 15.43 7.07
C THR A 89 -2.37 15.47 6.94
N LEU A 90 -1.73 16.50 7.49
CA LEU A 90 -0.27 16.62 7.51
C LEU A 90 0.40 15.46 8.28
N ASP A 91 -0.12 15.12 9.46
CA ASP A 91 0.30 13.96 10.25
C ASP A 91 0.04 12.65 9.51
N GLY A 92 -1.10 12.56 8.80
CA GLY A 92 -1.47 11.49 7.88
C GLY A 92 -0.35 11.18 6.89
N TYR A 93 0.01 12.19 6.10
CA TYR A 93 1.03 12.06 5.06
C TYR A 93 2.45 11.92 5.62
N LEU A 94 2.75 12.45 6.81
CA LEU A 94 4.01 12.15 7.51
C LEU A 94 4.09 10.66 7.88
N GLY A 95 3.02 10.10 8.44
CA GLY A 95 2.96 8.68 8.77
C GLY A 95 3.08 7.78 7.53
N LEU A 96 2.56 8.19 6.36
CA LEU A 96 2.81 7.48 5.10
C LEU A 96 4.28 7.50 4.71
N VAL A 97 4.95 8.65 4.83
CA VAL A 97 6.39 8.78 4.54
C VAL A 97 7.19 7.84 5.46
N ASP A 98 6.90 7.84 6.76
CA ASP A 98 7.60 7.01 7.74
C ASP A 98 7.35 5.51 7.50
N ALA A 99 6.11 5.13 7.20
CA ALA A 99 5.74 3.75 6.87
C ALA A 99 6.40 3.29 5.57
N CYS A 100 6.46 4.16 4.55
CA CYS A 100 7.11 3.88 3.28
C CYS A 100 8.62 3.74 3.45
N ALA A 101 9.27 4.62 4.22
CA ALA A 101 10.69 4.49 4.57
C ALA A 101 10.98 3.15 5.26
N THR A 102 10.16 2.80 6.25
CA THR A 102 10.27 1.52 6.95
C THR A 102 10.15 0.33 5.99
N ALA A 103 9.21 0.36 5.05
CA ALA A 103 9.05 -0.70 4.05
C ALA A 103 10.25 -0.78 3.09
N LYS A 104 10.86 0.36 2.73
CA LYS A 104 12.09 0.40 1.92
C LYS A 104 13.23 -0.28 2.65
N ASP A 105 13.44 0.01 3.93
CA ASP A 105 14.50 -0.61 4.72
C ASP A 105 14.33 -2.14 4.77
N PHE A 106 13.10 -2.63 4.92
CA PHE A 106 12.83 -4.07 4.88
C PHE A 106 13.06 -4.70 3.51
N ILE A 107 12.71 -4.01 2.42
CA ILE A 107 12.99 -4.48 1.05
C ILE A 107 14.50 -4.51 0.78
N PHE A 108 15.21 -3.46 1.18
CA PHE A 108 16.66 -3.36 1.07
C PHE A 108 17.35 -4.51 1.80
N HIS A 109 17.02 -4.73 3.07
CA HIS A 109 17.57 -5.85 3.82
C HIS A 109 17.13 -7.20 3.25
N ALA A 110 15.92 -7.30 2.69
CA ALA A 110 15.45 -8.50 2.03
C ALA A 110 16.29 -8.91 0.83
N LYS A 111 16.69 -7.92 0.05
CA LYS A 111 17.60 -8.10 -1.06
C LYS A 111 19.00 -8.48 -0.59
N GLU A 112 19.53 -7.79 0.43
CA GLU A 112 20.87 -8.01 0.98
C GLU A 112 21.04 -9.47 1.45
N TYR A 113 20.14 -9.97 2.30
CA TYR A 113 20.24 -11.35 2.79
C TYR A 113 20.02 -12.40 1.70
N LEU A 114 19.22 -12.09 0.67
CA LEU A 114 18.99 -12.96 -0.49
C LEU A 114 20.29 -13.09 -1.28
N LEU A 115 20.91 -11.97 -1.62
CA LEU A 115 22.15 -11.93 -2.39
C LEU A 115 23.30 -12.59 -1.64
N ASP A 116 23.38 -12.41 -0.32
CA ASP A 116 24.37 -13.10 0.52
C ASP A 116 24.20 -14.62 0.48
N LEU A 117 22.96 -15.11 0.60
CA LEU A 117 22.66 -16.54 0.46
C LEU A 117 23.00 -17.06 -0.93
N LEU A 118 22.59 -16.35 -1.98
CA LEU A 118 22.90 -16.72 -3.37
C LEU A 118 24.42 -16.81 -3.59
N SER A 119 25.16 -15.87 -3.01
CA SER A 119 26.62 -15.79 -3.06
C SER A 119 27.28 -16.95 -2.30
N ALA A 120 26.75 -17.33 -1.13
CA ALA A 120 27.21 -18.47 -0.36
C ALA A 120 26.99 -19.80 -1.11
N LEU A 121 25.79 -19.99 -1.67
CA LEU A 121 25.44 -21.17 -2.46
C LEU A 121 26.31 -21.31 -3.71
N ARG A 122 26.61 -20.20 -4.40
CA ARG A 122 27.50 -20.21 -5.59
C ARG A 122 28.93 -20.62 -5.26
N ARG A 123 29.45 -20.22 -4.09
CA ARG A 123 30.83 -20.51 -3.69
C ARG A 123 31.03 -21.92 -3.12
N ARG A 124 29.97 -22.73 -2.99
CA ARG A 124 30.00 -24.08 -2.38
C ARG A 124 30.71 -24.10 -1.01
N ARG A 125 30.58 -23.01 -0.23
CA ARG A 125 31.02 -22.98 1.18
C ARG A 125 30.15 -23.92 2.02
N ASP A 126 30.59 -24.25 3.24
CA ASP A 126 29.81 -25.04 4.19
C ASP A 126 28.39 -24.46 4.30
N SER A 127 27.46 -25.12 3.60
CA SER A 127 26.16 -24.55 3.27
C SER A 127 25.26 -24.51 4.50
N ASP A 128 25.52 -25.34 5.51
CA ASP A 128 24.70 -25.40 6.72
C ASP A 128 24.77 -24.13 7.57
N ASP A 129 25.96 -23.60 7.83
CA ASP A 129 26.12 -22.40 8.66
C ASP A 129 25.47 -21.18 7.98
N HIS A 130 25.66 -21.04 6.66
CA HIS A 130 25.06 -19.97 5.87
C HIS A 130 23.52 -20.10 5.77
N LEU A 131 22.99 -21.31 5.59
CA LEU A 131 21.53 -21.55 5.56
C LEU A 131 20.90 -21.27 6.94
N CYS A 132 21.53 -21.73 8.02
CA CYS A 132 21.08 -21.45 9.38
C CYS A 132 21.14 -19.95 9.70
N GLY A 133 22.22 -19.28 9.29
CA GLY A 133 22.38 -17.83 9.40
C GLY A 133 21.25 -17.08 8.69
N PHE A 134 20.95 -17.44 7.44
CA PHE A 134 19.82 -16.87 6.70
C PHE A 134 18.49 -17.06 7.43
N LEU A 135 18.17 -18.27 7.87
CA LEU A 135 16.92 -18.57 8.58
C LEU A 135 16.80 -17.76 9.88
N ASN A 136 17.91 -17.55 10.60
CA ASN A 136 17.95 -16.71 11.78
C ASN A 136 17.71 -15.23 11.44
N SER A 137 18.38 -14.68 10.43
CA SER A 137 18.14 -13.32 9.93
C SER A 137 16.69 -13.13 9.50
N ARG A 138 16.13 -14.10 8.78
CA ARG A 138 14.74 -14.16 8.35
C ARG A 138 13.78 -14.11 9.54
N LYS A 139 14.02 -14.92 10.57
CA LYS A 139 13.23 -14.94 11.81
C LYS A 139 13.27 -13.60 12.53
N MET A 140 14.41 -12.92 12.55
CA MET A 140 14.51 -11.58 13.14
C MET A 140 13.79 -10.53 12.29
N ALA A 141 13.95 -10.57 10.97
CA ALA A 141 13.21 -9.70 10.05
C ALA A 141 11.69 -9.82 10.24
N LYS A 142 11.16 -11.04 10.33
CA LYS A 142 9.71 -11.27 10.60
C LYS A 142 9.27 -10.61 11.92
N LYS A 143 10.05 -10.73 12.99
CA LYS A 143 9.74 -10.08 14.28
C LYS A 143 9.73 -8.56 14.16
N MET A 144 10.70 -7.99 13.45
CA MET A 144 10.81 -6.54 13.23
C MET A 144 9.65 -6.03 12.38
N ILE A 145 9.31 -6.73 11.30
CA ILE A 145 8.13 -6.42 10.47
C ILE A 145 6.85 -6.45 11.31
N GLN A 146 6.66 -7.49 12.14
CA GLN A 146 5.50 -7.58 13.02
C GLN A 146 5.44 -6.43 14.05
N LYS A 147 6.58 -5.91 14.50
CA LYS A 147 6.64 -4.72 15.36
C LYS A 147 6.25 -3.46 14.58
N SER A 148 6.78 -3.28 13.37
CA SER A 148 6.45 -2.15 12.51
C SER A 148 4.97 -2.13 12.09
N LEU A 149 4.39 -3.29 11.75
CA LEU A 149 2.95 -3.43 11.47
C LEU A 149 2.08 -3.02 12.66
N ARG A 150 2.50 -3.33 13.90
CA ARG A 150 1.78 -2.85 15.09
C ARG A 150 1.81 -1.32 15.19
N ASN A 151 2.95 -0.70 14.93
CA ASN A 151 3.07 0.76 14.93
C ASN A 151 2.19 1.39 13.84
N ILE A 152 2.21 0.85 12.62
CA ILE A 152 1.37 1.30 11.51
C ILE A 152 -0.13 1.17 11.84
N SER A 153 -0.54 0.03 12.41
CA SER A 153 -1.92 -0.16 12.82
C SER A 153 -2.37 0.79 13.92
N SER A 154 -1.47 1.17 14.85
CA SER A 154 -1.77 2.15 15.90
C SER A 154 -1.97 3.55 15.31
N PHE A 155 -1.25 3.87 14.24
CA PHE A 155 -1.40 5.10 13.48
C PHE A 155 -2.74 5.15 12.74
N LYS A 156 -3.11 4.05 12.06
CA LYS A 156 -4.39 3.90 11.33
C LYS A 156 -5.63 4.05 12.23
N ASN A 157 -5.55 3.61 13.48
CA ASN A 157 -6.66 3.64 14.43
C ASN A 157 -6.82 4.99 15.16
N ARG A 158 -6.06 6.03 14.79
CA ARG A 158 -6.24 7.36 15.37
C ARG A 158 -7.62 7.93 14.98
N PRO A 159 -8.36 8.54 15.92
CA PRO A 159 -9.67 9.09 15.62
C PRO A 159 -9.57 10.21 14.58
N SER A 160 -10.18 9.98 13.42
CA SER A 160 -10.33 10.99 12.39
C SER A 160 -11.40 12.00 12.82
N VAL A 161 -11.07 13.29 12.77
CA VAL A 161 -12.06 14.35 12.97
C VAL A 161 -12.93 14.41 11.73
N LEU A 162 -14.23 14.25 11.91
CA LEU A 162 -15.20 14.42 10.84
C LEU A 162 -15.42 15.91 10.63
N ALA A 163 -15.24 16.37 9.40
CA ALA A 163 -15.52 17.73 8.96
C ALA A 163 -17.04 17.93 8.78
N LEU A 164 -17.80 17.83 9.86
CA LEU A 164 -19.27 17.77 9.83
C LEU A 164 -19.97 19.09 9.45
N ASP A 165 -19.24 20.21 9.41
CA ASP A 165 -19.77 21.56 9.15
C ASP A 165 -19.05 22.28 7.99
N LYS A 166 -18.59 21.51 6.99
CA LYS A 166 -17.86 22.06 5.83
C LYS A 166 -18.69 22.02 4.56
N ASP A 167 -18.35 22.89 3.62
CA ASP A 167 -18.97 22.88 2.29
C ASP A 167 -18.63 21.58 1.53
N GLN A 168 -19.47 21.22 0.55
CA GLN A 168 -19.32 19.96 -0.19
C GLN A 168 -17.98 19.85 -0.94
N GLY A 169 -17.39 20.96 -1.38
CA GLY A 169 -16.08 20.98 -2.03
C GLY A 169 -14.97 20.62 -1.05
N THR A 170 -14.97 21.25 0.11
CA THR A 170 -14.05 20.95 1.22
C THR A 170 -14.17 19.49 1.68
N ILE A 171 -15.40 18.99 1.87
CA ILE A 171 -15.63 17.57 2.23
C ILE A 171 -15.03 16.63 1.18
N ALA A 172 -15.21 16.92 -0.11
CA ALA A 172 -14.66 16.10 -1.18
C ALA A 172 -13.12 16.08 -1.16
N ILE A 173 -12.47 17.23 -0.96
CA ILE A 173 -11.00 17.33 -0.83
C ILE A 173 -10.51 16.46 0.34
N ILE A 174 -11.10 16.62 1.52
CA ILE A 174 -10.74 15.87 2.73
C ILE A 174 -10.90 14.37 2.49
N SER A 175 -12.04 13.96 1.91
CA SER A 175 -12.33 12.56 1.61
C SER A 175 -11.32 11.97 0.63
N MET A 176 -10.95 12.68 -0.44
CA MET A 176 -9.97 12.21 -1.41
C MET A 176 -8.60 12.02 -0.77
N LEU A 177 -8.13 13.01 0.01
CA LEU A 177 -6.82 12.92 0.67
C LEU A 177 -6.77 11.77 1.68
N LYS A 178 -7.85 11.56 2.45
CA LYS A 178 -7.95 10.46 3.41
C LYS A 178 -8.05 9.09 2.75
N GLU A 179 -8.73 8.99 1.61
CA GLU A 179 -8.80 7.73 0.87
C GLU A 179 -7.46 7.38 0.20
N ALA A 180 -6.75 8.37 -0.34
CA ALA A 180 -5.39 8.19 -0.85
C ALA A 180 -4.41 7.77 0.26
N GLU A 181 -4.53 8.38 1.44
CA GLU A 181 -3.76 7.98 2.64
C GLU A 181 -4.06 6.52 3.02
N SER A 182 -5.33 6.17 3.19
CA SER A 182 -5.77 4.84 3.59
C SER A 182 -5.28 3.74 2.64
N ILE A 183 -5.49 3.93 1.34
CA ILE A 183 -5.13 2.90 0.34
C ILE A 183 -3.62 2.74 0.19
N THR A 184 -2.86 3.83 0.37
CA THR A 184 -1.39 3.80 0.38
C THR A 184 -0.90 3.00 1.59
N LEU A 185 -1.46 3.26 2.76
CA LEU A 185 -1.10 2.57 3.99
C LEU A 185 -1.42 1.07 3.90
N ASP A 186 -2.59 0.71 3.39
CA ASP A 186 -2.99 -0.68 3.18
C ASP A 186 -2.04 -1.42 2.21
N LEU A 187 -1.56 -0.74 1.17
CA LEU A 187 -0.58 -1.31 0.24
C LEU A 187 0.79 -1.50 0.88
N ILE A 188 1.24 -0.56 1.72
CA ILE A 188 2.47 -0.70 2.51
C ILE A 188 2.36 -1.87 3.49
N GLU A 189 1.24 -2.00 4.20
CA GLU A 189 0.99 -3.14 5.09
C GLU A 189 1.02 -4.47 4.32
N ALA A 190 0.36 -4.54 3.16
CA ALA A 190 0.34 -5.74 2.35
C ALA A 190 1.73 -6.12 1.82
N LEU A 191 2.55 -5.13 1.47
CA LEU A 191 3.96 -5.34 1.13
C LEU A 191 4.73 -5.95 2.30
N LEU A 192 4.60 -5.39 3.50
CA LEU A 192 5.23 -5.92 4.71
C LEU A 192 4.77 -7.36 5.03
N PHE A 193 3.48 -7.66 4.88
CA PHE A 193 2.95 -9.02 5.05
C PHE A 193 3.53 -10.01 4.02
N SER A 194 3.68 -9.59 2.77
CA SER A 194 4.32 -10.40 1.73
C SER A 194 5.79 -10.69 2.06
N ILE A 195 6.56 -9.68 2.48
CA ILE A 195 7.96 -9.88 2.94
C ILE A 195 8.04 -10.86 4.12
N MET A 196 7.11 -10.74 5.08
CA MET A 196 7.02 -11.63 6.24
C MET A 196 6.68 -13.09 5.86
N GLY A 197 6.16 -13.33 4.66
CA GLY A 197 5.73 -14.64 4.20
C GLY A 197 4.49 -15.13 4.94
N THR A 198 3.56 -14.23 5.27
CA THR A 198 2.28 -14.58 5.90
C THR A 198 1.15 -13.93 5.12
N ARG A 199 0.13 -14.70 4.72
CA ARG A 199 -1.13 -14.11 4.25
C ARG A 199 -1.70 -13.25 5.37
N GLY A 200 -1.93 -11.97 5.07
CA GLY A 200 -2.51 -10.97 5.97
C GLY A 200 -3.93 -11.35 6.37
N HIS A 201 -4.08 -12.35 7.23
CA HIS A 201 -5.32 -12.57 7.96
C HIS A 201 -5.14 -11.99 9.37
N SER A 202 -6.07 -11.11 9.71
CA SER A 202 -6.26 -10.54 11.04
C SER A 202 -6.26 -11.60 12.13
N ARG A 203 -5.51 -11.32 13.21
CA ARG A 203 -5.42 -11.99 14.53
C ARG A 203 -4.84 -13.42 14.56
N PRO A 204 -3.91 -13.70 15.49
CA PRO A 204 -3.54 -15.07 15.83
C PRO A 204 -4.66 -15.68 16.67
N SER A 205 -5.66 -16.27 16.01
CA SER A 205 -6.46 -17.32 16.63
C SER A 205 -5.56 -18.55 16.77
N GLY A 206 -5.34 -19.01 18.00
CA GLY A 206 -4.28 -19.96 18.40
C GLY A 206 -4.33 -21.37 17.81
N TRP A 207 -5.01 -21.59 16.68
CA TRP A 207 -5.24 -22.90 16.06
C TRP A 207 -4.81 -22.99 14.58
N SER A 208 -4.18 -21.96 14.01
CA SER A 208 -3.85 -21.92 12.57
C SER A 208 -2.67 -22.80 12.12
N LEU A 209 -2.03 -23.57 13.02
CA LEU A 209 -0.88 -24.42 12.68
C LEU A 209 -1.22 -25.81 12.13
N VAL A 210 -2.50 -26.22 12.09
CA VAL A 210 -2.86 -27.60 11.66
C VAL A 210 -3.56 -27.67 10.29
N SER A 211 -3.98 -26.54 9.71
CA SER A 211 -4.84 -26.57 8.51
C SER A 211 -4.11 -26.54 7.16
N ARG A 212 -2.77 -26.60 7.12
CA ARG A 212 -2.00 -26.35 5.87
C ARG A 212 -1.27 -27.54 5.25
N LEU A 213 -1.49 -28.76 5.74
CA LEU A 213 -0.88 -29.96 5.13
C LEU A 213 -1.78 -30.71 4.13
N ILE A 214 -2.99 -30.23 3.84
CA ILE A 214 -3.94 -30.94 2.95
C ILE A 214 -4.59 -29.96 1.98
N ASN A 215 -3.85 -29.54 0.95
CA ASN A 215 -4.33 -29.38 -0.44
C ASN A 215 -3.32 -28.59 -1.30
N PRO A 216 -2.66 -29.21 -2.28
CA PRO A 216 -2.11 -28.49 -3.42
C PRO A 216 -3.26 -28.32 -4.43
N ARG A 217 -4.21 -27.42 -4.18
CA ARG A 217 -5.14 -27.00 -5.23
C ARG A 217 -4.50 -25.85 -6.00
N LYS A 218 -3.80 -26.24 -7.06
CA LYS A 218 -3.46 -25.41 -8.20
C LYS A 218 -4.78 -24.87 -8.76
N ASN A 219 -5.14 -23.65 -8.39
CA ASN A 219 -6.29 -22.99 -8.98
C ASN A 219 -5.88 -22.48 -10.36
N SER A 220 -6.62 -22.97 -11.34
CA SER A 220 -6.63 -22.69 -12.76
C SER A 220 -6.32 -21.24 -13.17
N GLY A 221 -5.44 -21.12 -14.17
CA GLY A 221 -5.70 -20.28 -15.33
C GLY A 221 -5.30 -18.81 -15.23
N GLN A 222 -4.01 -18.51 -15.07
CA GLN A 222 -3.42 -17.39 -15.79
C GLN A 222 -1.91 -17.60 -15.93
N ASP A 223 -1.40 -17.26 -17.11
CA ASP A 223 -0.01 -17.42 -17.57
C ASP A 223 0.95 -16.46 -16.83
N HIS A 224 1.00 -16.58 -15.51
CA HIS A 224 1.93 -15.88 -14.66
C HIS A 224 2.90 -16.92 -14.13
N LYS A 225 4.13 -16.86 -14.64
CA LYS A 225 5.31 -17.51 -14.08
C LYS A 225 5.22 -17.40 -12.55
N ASP A 226 4.93 -18.52 -11.88
CA ASP A 226 4.74 -18.59 -10.43
C ASP A 226 5.96 -17.91 -9.79
N THR A 227 5.76 -16.69 -9.31
CA THR A 227 6.84 -15.88 -8.74
C THR A 227 7.07 -16.43 -7.34
N LEU A 228 8.29 -16.86 -7.04
CA LEU A 228 8.62 -17.41 -5.73
C LEU A 228 8.28 -16.40 -4.64
N GLU A 229 7.39 -16.81 -3.75
CA GLU A 229 7.06 -15.99 -2.59
C GLU A 229 7.96 -16.32 -1.40
N PHE A 230 8.11 -15.33 -0.52
CA PHE A 230 8.91 -15.42 0.69
C PHE A 230 8.55 -16.62 1.60
N GLU A 231 7.28 -17.03 1.61
CA GLU A 231 6.83 -18.23 2.32
C GLU A 231 7.36 -19.53 1.69
N GLU A 232 7.36 -19.61 0.36
CA GLU A 232 7.83 -20.77 -0.39
C GLU A 232 9.35 -20.92 -0.25
N LEU A 233 10.08 -19.79 -0.31
CA LEU A 233 11.51 -19.77 -0.03
C LEU A 233 11.82 -20.32 1.37
N ASP A 234 11.10 -19.88 2.39
CA ASP A 234 11.32 -20.35 3.76
C ASP A 234 11.07 -21.87 3.87
N ALA A 235 10.06 -22.39 3.17
CA ALA A 235 9.78 -23.83 3.12
C ALA A 235 10.88 -24.62 2.39
N SER A 236 11.36 -24.12 1.26
CA SER A 236 12.48 -24.72 0.51
C SER A 236 13.76 -24.76 1.34
N LEU A 237 14.08 -23.68 2.03
CA LEU A 237 15.26 -23.61 2.91
C LEU A 237 15.15 -24.54 4.11
N CYS A 238 13.98 -24.60 4.76
CA CYS A 238 13.74 -25.54 5.86
C CYS A 238 13.93 -27.00 5.41
N LYS A 239 13.40 -27.35 4.22
CA LYS A 239 13.57 -28.69 3.65
C LYS A 239 15.04 -29.00 3.36
N LEU A 240 15.78 -28.06 2.79
CA LEU A 240 17.19 -28.24 2.46
C LEU A 240 18.06 -28.46 3.72
N VAL A 241 17.73 -27.77 4.82
CA VAL A 241 18.38 -27.97 6.12
C VAL A 241 18.00 -29.33 6.74
N SER A 242 16.75 -29.79 6.58
CA SER A 242 16.28 -31.03 7.21
C SER A 242 16.60 -32.31 6.43
N PHE A 243 16.63 -32.26 5.10
CA PHE A 243 16.80 -33.43 4.22
C PHE A 243 18.20 -33.43 3.60
N ARG A 244 19.22 -33.83 4.38
CA ARG A 244 20.52 -34.23 3.82
C ARG A 244 20.57 -35.75 3.64
N THR A 245 19.89 -36.27 2.62
CA THR A 245 20.07 -37.65 2.13
C THR A 245 20.71 -37.62 0.74
N SER A 246 21.80 -38.39 0.57
CA SER A 246 22.53 -38.66 -0.69
C SER A 246 23.15 -37.46 -1.42
N LYS A 247 24.42 -37.59 -1.86
CA LYS A 247 25.21 -36.47 -2.46
C LYS A 247 24.69 -35.96 -3.82
N CYS A 248 23.96 -36.78 -4.59
CA CYS A 248 23.54 -36.43 -5.96
C CYS A 248 22.30 -35.51 -5.96
N ASP A 249 21.37 -35.75 -5.04
CA ASP A 249 20.10 -35.01 -4.93
C ASP A 249 20.29 -33.58 -4.40
N ILE A 250 21.41 -33.32 -3.72
CA ILE A 250 21.73 -32.01 -3.13
C ILE A 250 22.15 -30.99 -4.20
N GLY A 251 22.87 -31.43 -5.23
CA GLY A 251 23.32 -30.53 -6.32
C GLY A 251 22.14 -29.91 -7.08
N MET A 252 21.18 -30.75 -7.48
CA MET A 252 19.98 -30.30 -8.20
C MET A 252 19.12 -29.36 -7.35
N GLN A 253 18.95 -29.64 -6.05
CA GLN A 253 18.18 -28.78 -5.14
C GLN A 253 18.84 -27.41 -4.93
N ILE A 254 20.18 -27.35 -4.86
CA ILE A 254 20.91 -26.08 -4.75
C ILE A 254 20.75 -25.26 -6.04
N ASP A 255 20.85 -25.89 -7.21
CA ASP A 255 20.69 -25.19 -8.49
C ASP A 255 19.27 -24.62 -8.65
N GLU A 256 18.26 -25.40 -8.27
CA GLU A 256 16.86 -24.94 -8.23
C GLU A 256 16.66 -23.76 -7.26
N LEU A 257 17.21 -23.86 -6.04
CA LEU A 257 17.14 -22.78 -5.05
C LEU A 257 17.85 -21.50 -5.55
N GLN A 258 19.00 -21.63 -6.21
CA GLN A 258 19.69 -20.47 -6.77
C GLN A 258 18.86 -19.79 -7.87
N GLN A 259 18.15 -20.56 -8.70
CA GLN A 259 17.26 -20.01 -9.72
C GLN A 259 16.07 -19.28 -9.06
N GLN A 260 15.45 -19.91 -8.06
CA GLN A 260 14.40 -19.32 -7.24
C GLN A 260 14.83 -17.98 -6.61
N LEU A 261 16.03 -17.92 -6.03
CA LEU A 261 16.59 -16.69 -5.46
C LEU A 261 16.76 -15.59 -6.53
N ARG A 262 17.23 -15.92 -7.74
CA ARG A 262 17.38 -14.95 -8.85
C ARG A 262 16.04 -14.37 -9.32
N ASP A 263 15.02 -15.21 -9.42
CA ASP A 263 13.67 -14.78 -9.79
C ASP A 263 13.06 -13.87 -8.70
N MET A 264 13.31 -14.17 -7.42
CA MET A 264 12.87 -13.34 -6.31
C MET A 264 13.62 -12.00 -6.24
N ASP A 265 14.94 -11.98 -6.46
CA ASP A 265 15.76 -10.74 -6.53
C ASP A 265 15.23 -9.79 -7.62
N SER A 266 14.92 -10.33 -8.80
CA SER A 266 14.33 -9.56 -9.90
C SER A 266 12.98 -8.94 -9.51
N SER A 267 12.17 -9.67 -8.74
CA SER A 267 10.88 -9.17 -8.25
C SER A 267 11.03 -8.10 -7.16
N ILE A 268 11.99 -8.29 -6.26
CA ILE A 268 12.34 -7.31 -5.21
C ILE A 268 12.84 -6.01 -5.85
N GLN A 269 13.71 -6.08 -6.86
CA GLN A 269 14.22 -4.91 -7.59
C GLN A 269 13.08 -4.05 -8.15
N ILE A 270 12.09 -4.67 -8.80
CA ILE A 270 10.95 -3.94 -9.38
C ILE A 270 10.15 -3.23 -8.29
N VAL A 271 9.92 -3.91 -7.15
CA VAL A 271 9.20 -3.32 -6.02
C VAL A 271 10.00 -2.20 -5.37
N GLU A 272 11.32 -2.38 -5.19
CA GLU A 272 12.25 -1.37 -4.65
C GLU A 272 12.21 -0.07 -5.46
N GLU A 273 12.31 -0.15 -6.79
CA GLU A 273 12.24 1.01 -7.68
C GLU A 273 10.90 1.76 -7.59
N LYS A 274 9.79 1.00 -7.58
CA LYS A 274 8.45 1.60 -7.46
C LYS A 274 8.23 2.24 -6.08
N LEU A 275 8.75 1.62 -5.03
CA LEU A 275 8.66 2.12 -3.67
C LEU A 275 9.52 3.38 -3.48
N GLU A 276 10.68 3.48 -4.14
CA GLU A 276 11.47 4.71 -4.21
C GLU A 276 10.69 5.86 -4.87
N GLY A 277 9.99 5.57 -5.97
CA GLY A 277 9.12 6.53 -6.65
C GLY A 277 7.99 7.02 -5.74
N LEU A 278 7.30 6.09 -5.07
CA LEU A 278 6.25 6.40 -4.10
C LEU A 278 6.79 7.26 -2.94
N PHE A 279 7.93 6.90 -2.36
CA PHE A 279 8.54 7.66 -1.27
C PHE A 279 8.79 9.12 -1.64
N LYS A 280 9.40 9.37 -2.81
CA LYS A 280 9.63 10.72 -3.34
C LYS A 280 8.31 11.47 -3.55
N ARG A 281 7.28 10.78 -4.07
CA ARG A 281 5.96 11.37 -4.27
C ARG A 281 5.32 11.79 -2.94
N LEU A 282 5.33 10.91 -1.93
CA LEU A 282 4.78 11.20 -0.60
C LEU A 282 5.47 12.40 0.05
N ILE A 283 6.80 12.50 -0.06
CA ILE A 283 7.55 13.67 0.39
C ILE A 283 7.08 14.94 -0.34
N LYS A 284 6.98 14.90 -1.68
CA LYS A 284 6.51 16.03 -2.49
C LYS A 284 5.09 16.45 -2.08
N THR A 285 4.16 15.50 -1.97
CA THR A 285 2.78 15.77 -1.56
C THR A 285 2.72 16.40 -0.16
N ARG A 286 3.50 15.89 0.79
CA ARG A 286 3.60 16.47 2.13
C ARG A 286 4.16 17.90 2.10
N VAL A 287 5.19 18.15 1.31
CA VAL A 287 5.74 19.51 1.13
C VAL A 287 4.70 20.45 0.54
N SER A 288 3.93 20.02 -0.47
CA SER A 288 2.83 20.82 -1.02
C SER A 288 1.79 21.16 0.06
N LEU A 289 1.36 20.17 0.86
CA LEU A 289 0.43 20.38 1.97
C LEU A 289 0.97 21.37 3.00
N LEU A 290 2.25 21.25 3.39
CA LEU A 290 2.90 22.18 4.31
C LEU A 290 2.95 23.60 3.75
N ASN A 291 3.30 23.74 2.48
CA ASN A 291 3.37 25.05 1.84
C ASN A 291 2.01 25.75 1.83
N MET A 292 0.91 25.01 1.62
CA MET A 292 -0.46 25.56 1.69
C MET A 292 -0.87 25.92 3.12
N HIS A 293 -0.41 25.16 4.12
CA HIS A 293 -0.67 25.46 5.53
C HIS A 293 0.14 26.67 6.04
N SER A 294 1.32 26.93 5.47
CA SER A 294 2.22 28.02 5.88
C SER A 294 2.00 29.35 5.14
N GLN A 295 1.08 29.40 4.17
CA GLN A 295 0.68 30.60 3.43
C GLN A 295 -0.48 31.31 4.09
#